data_AF-A0AB37DCB2-F1
#
_entry.id   AF-A0AB37DCB2-F1
#
_cell.length_a   1.000
_cell.length_b   1.000
_cell.length_c   1.000
_cell.angle_alpha   90.00
_cell.angle_beta   90.00
_cell.angle_gamma   90.00
#
_symmetry.space_group_name_H-M   'P 1'
#
loop_
_entity.id
_entity.type
_entity.pdbx_description
1 polymer ?
#
loop_
_entity_poly.entity_id
_entity_poly.type
_entity_poly.pdbx_seq_one_letter_code
_entity_poly.pdbx_strand_id
1 'polypeptide(L)' 'MNYKETGQKILDAVGGKEKVQNLVNCAKRLCFTLADDSKADDKVVQTI' A
#
# COMPACT_ATOMS: atom_id res chain seq x y z
N MET A 1 -16.55 -8.04 3.32
CA MET A 1 -15.13 -7.74 3.03
C MET A 1 -14.65 -6.74 4.07
N ASN A 2 -13.64 -7.09 4.88
CA ASN A 2 -13.14 -6.20 5.91
C ASN A 2 -12.04 -5.30 5.33
N TYR A 3 -12.43 -4.28 4.59
CA TYR A 3 -11.52 -3.37 3.89
C TYR A 3 -10.54 -2.65 4.83
N LYS A 4 -10.90 -2.53 6.11
CA LYS A 4 -10.04 -1.95 7.14
C LYS A 4 -8.84 -2.84 7.44
N GLU A 5 -9.06 -4.15 7.55
CA GLU A 5 -7.96 -5.12 7.70
C GLU A 5 -7.11 -5.22 6.45
N THR A 6 -7.73 -5.27 5.26
CA THR A 6 -7.01 -5.30 3.99
C THR A 6 -6.13 -4.05 3.81
N GLY A 7 -6.68 -2.86 4.09
CA GLY A 7 -5.92 -1.61 4.04
C GLY A 7 -4.78 -1.58 5.04
N GLN A 8 -4.97 -2.13 6.25
CA GLN A 8 -3.91 -2.24 7.24
C GLN A 8 -2.76 -3.15 6.78
N LYS A 9 -3.07 -4.29 6.17
CA LYS A 9 -2.07 -5.21 5.60
C LYS A 9 -1.30 -4.58 4.43
N ILE A 10 -1.98 -3.85 3.56
CA ILE A 10 -1.33 -3.13 2.46
C ILE A 10 -0.41 -2.04 3.03
N LEU A 11 -0.86 -1.29 4.03
CA LEU A 11 -0.05 -0.26 4.70
C LEU A 11 1.19 -0.86 5.37
N ASP A 12 1.07 -2.03 5.99
CA ASP A 12 2.21 -2.74 6.59
C ASP A 12 3.22 -3.20 5.51
N ALA A 13 2.71 -3.77 4.42
CA ALA A 13 3.51 -4.25 3.29
C ALA A 13 4.24 -3.14 2.51
N VAL A 14 3.73 -1.90 2.50
CA VAL A 14 4.40 -0.75 1.86
C VAL A 14 5.32 0.02 2.83
N GLY A 15 5.59 -0.53 4.02
CA GLY A 15 6.51 0.07 5.00
C GLY A 15 5.88 1.11 5.93
N GLY A 16 4.55 1.12 6.04
CA GLY A 16 3.79 1.95 6.97
C GLY A 16 3.35 3.31 6.41
N LYS A 17 2.38 3.93 7.09
CA LYS A 17 1.80 5.22 6.70
C LYS A 17 2.85 6.34 6.58
N GLU A 18 3.89 6.33 7.40
CA GLU A 18 4.97 7.32 7.35
C GLU A 18 5.76 7.32 6.04
N LYS A 19 5.75 6.20 5.30
CA LYS A 19 6.45 6.06 4.03
C LYS A 19 5.56 6.34 2.81
N VAL A 20 4.24 6.38 3.00
CA VAL A 20 3.29 6.75 1.95
C VAL A 20 3.20 8.27 1.85
N GLN A 21 3.79 8.84 0.80
CA GLN A 21 3.69 10.28 0.52
C GLN A 21 2.36 10.65 -0.10
N ASN A 22 1.85 9.79 -0.98
CA ASN A 22 0.61 10.07 -1.70
C ASN A 22 -0.15 8.79 -2.02
N LEU A 23 -1.47 8.90 -2.07
CA LEU A 23 -2.37 7.82 -2.43
C LEU A 23 -3.37 8.33 -3.46
N VAL A 24 -3.34 7.74 -4.65
CA VAL A 24 -4.30 8.06 -5.72
C VAL A 24 -5.13 6.82 -6.02
N ASN A 25 -6.45 6.94 -5.93
CA ASN A 25 -7.38 5.90 -6.35
C ASN A 25 -7.80 6.10 -7.80
N CYS A 26 -7.31 5.26 -8.70
CA CYS A 26 -7.70 5.24 -10.11
C CYS A 26 -8.63 4.04 -10.34
N ALA A 27 -9.88 4.13 -9.86
CA ALA A 27 -11.07 3.25 -10.06
C ALA A 27 -10.90 1.71 -9.92
N LYS A 28 -9.88 1.12 -10.52
CA LYS A 28 -9.42 -0.27 -10.42
C LYS A 28 -8.06 -0.44 -9.74
N ARG A 29 -7.30 0.65 -9.50
CA ARG A 29 -5.95 0.59 -8.91
C ARG A 29 -5.76 1.65 -7.85
N LEU A 30 -5.09 1.28 -6.75
CA LEU A 30 -4.55 2.20 -5.76
C LEU A 30 -3.08 2.43 -6.10
N CYS A 31 -2.75 3.65 -6.51
CA CYS A 31 -1.40 4.08 -6.79
C CYS A 31 -0.81 4.72 -5.53
N PHE A 32 0.16 4.06 -4.91
CA PHE A 32 0.90 4.59 -3.77
C PHE A 32 2.19 5.26 -4.26
N THR A 33 2.42 6.50 -3.87
CA THR A 33 3.73 7.15 -3.99
C THR A 33 4.44 6.96 -2.66
N LEU A 34 5.53 6.20 -2.68
CA LEU A 34 6.35 5.94 -1.50
C LEU A 34 7.55 6.90 -1.48
N ALA A 35 7.92 7.36 -0.31
CA ALA A 35 9.14 8.16 -0.12
C ALA A 35 10.41 7.32 -0.29
N ASP A 36 10.28 6.01 -0.04
CA ASP A 36 11.37 5.05 0.01
C ASP A 36 10.81 3.68 -0.38
N ASP A 37 11.18 3.20 -1.57
CA ASP A 37 10.71 1.93 -2.14
C ASP A 37 11.48 0.71 -1.61
N SER A 38 12.61 0.90 -0.93
CA SER A 38 13.48 -0.20 -0.48
C SER A 38 12.85 -1.13 0.55
N LYS A 39 11.73 -0.72 1.17
CA LYS A 39 10.98 -1.52 2.13
C LYS A 39 9.58 -1.91 1.64
N ALA A 40 9.25 -1.62 0.39
CA ALA A 40 7.98 -1.99 -0.18
C ALA A 40 8.05 -3.45 -0.66
N ASP A 41 7.19 -4.31 -0.10
CA ASP A 41 7.06 -5.69 -0.53
C ASP A 41 6.01 -5.80 -1.66
N ASP A 42 6.40 -5.46 -2.89
CA ASP A 42 5.52 -5.51 -4.07
C ASP A 42 4.83 -6.89 -4.24
N LYS A 43 5.54 -7.96 -3.91
CA LYS A 43 5.01 -9.33 -3.99
C LYS A 43 3.85 -9.57 -3.03
N VAL A 44 3.93 -8.97 -1.83
CA VAL A 44 2.88 -9.07 -0.82
C VAL A 44 1.69 -8.23 -1.24
N VAL A 45 1.91 -7.00 -1.70
CA VAL A 45 0.85 -6.08 -2.14
C VAL A 45 0.06 -6.63 -3.34
N GLN A 46 0.71 -7.32 -4.27
CA GLN A 46 0.04 -7.94 -5.43
C GLN A 46 -0.81 -9.18 -5.08
N THR A 47 -0.60 -9.79 -3.91
CA THR A 47 -1.27 -11.04 -3.49
C THR A 47 -2.47 -10.79 -2.57
N ILE A 48 -2.65 -9.55 -2.09
CA ILE A 48 -3.76 -9.12 -1.21
C ILE A 48 -5.02 -8.80 -2.02
#